data_AF-A0A951HP46-F1
#
_entry.id   AF-A0A951HP46-F1
#
_cell.length_a   1.000
_cell.length_b   1.000
_cell.length_c   1.000
_cell.angle_alpha   90.00
_cell.angle_beta   90.00
_cell.angle_gamma   90.00
#
_symmetry.space_group_name_H-M   'P 1'
#
loop_
_entity.id
_entity.type
_entity.pdbx_description
1 polymer ?
#
loop_
_entity_poly.entity_id
_entity_poly.type
_entity_poly.pdbx_seq_one_letter_code
_entity_poly.pdbx_strand_id
1 'polypeptide(L)'
;MAEHATTSHVGAPEHAEPTAFGLAAPQWIALAMVVVFAILLWKRVPALIGSALDKKIAGIRAQLDEAAQLRSEAEALKAEYEAKAAQADAEAATMLERARTEADGIVKQAEADAAALVERRARMAEDKIAAAERAALEEVRAKAAAAATAAAESLIRSKVDAGADRKMVDAAIAGLARR
;
A
#
# COMPACT_ATOMS: atom_id res chain seq x y z
N MET A 1 18.27 -19.54 127.51
CA MET A 1 19.24 -18.61 126.89
C MET A 1 18.82 -18.41 125.45
N ALA A 2 18.58 -17.14 125.07
CA ALA A 2 18.42 -16.54 123.73
C ALA A 2 17.35 -17.18 122.80
N GLU A 3 16.19 -16.57 122.56
CA GLU A 3 15.91 -15.30 121.84
C GLU A 3 16.37 -15.27 120.36
N HIS A 4 15.38 -15.08 119.48
CA HIS A 4 15.27 -14.17 118.32
C HIS A 4 14.52 -14.88 117.17
N ALA A 5 13.20 -14.73 117.08
CA ALA A 5 12.44 -13.57 116.61
C ALA A 5 11.98 -13.77 115.16
N THR A 6 10.71 -14.17 115.04
CA THR A 6 9.85 -14.04 113.86
C THR A 6 9.90 -12.60 113.33
N THR A 7 10.48 -12.39 112.16
CA THR A 7 10.23 -11.17 111.38
C THR A 7 8.90 -11.33 110.67
N SER A 8 7.87 -10.81 111.33
CA SER A 8 6.54 -10.57 110.81
C SER A 8 6.58 -9.80 109.49
N HIS A 9 5.75 -10.25 108.54
CA HIS A 9 5.20 -9.45 107.46
C HIS A 9 4.55 -8.19 108.07
N VAL A 10 5.33 -7.12 108.10
CA VAL A 10 4.84 -5.78 108.43
C VAL A 10 3.93 -5.37 107.28
N GLY A 11 2.68 -5.02 107.62
CA GLY A 11 1.74 -4.42 106.69
C GLY A 11 2.39 -3.20 106.07
N ALA A 12 2.45 -3.18 104.74
CA ALA A 12 2.91 -2.00 104.02
C ALA A 12 1.99 -0.83 104.42
N PRO A 13 2.55 0.32 104.83
CA PRO A 13 1.76 1.48 105.17
C PRO A 13 0.92 1.86 103.95
N GLU A 14 -0.39 2.04 104.15
CA GLU A 14 -1.22 2.75 103.19
C GLU A 14 -0.58 4.12 102.98
N HIS A 15 0.13 4.26 101.86
CA HIS A 15 0.61 5.54 101.39
C HIS A 15 -0.65 6.34 101.04
N ALA A 16 -0.98 7.32 101.87
CA ALA A 16 -1.91 8.37 101.50
C ALA A 16 -1.37 8.99 100.20
N GLU A 17 -1.95 8.59 99.07
CA GLU A 17 -1.57 9.17 97.79
C GLU A 17 -1.72 10.69 97.93
N PRO A 18 -0.74 11.49 97.49
CA PRO A 18 -0.85 12.94 97.57
C PRO A 18 -2.04 13.39 96.71
N THR A 19 -3.21 13.54 97.34
CA THR A 19 -4.43 14.00 96.68
C THR A 19 -4.42 15.52 96.64
N ALA A 20 -4.09 16.09 95.49
CA ALA A 20 -4.27 17.52 95.27
C ALA A 20 -5.73 17.78 94.86
N PHE A 21 -6.44 18.66 95.59
CA PHE A 21 -7.86 19.00 95.37
C PHE A 21 -8.84 17.80 95.39
N GLY A 22 -8.57 16.79 96.23
CA GLY A 22 -9.46 15.62 96.38
C GLY A 22 -9.38 14.59 95.24
N LEU A 23 -8.38 14.72 94.36
CA LEU A 23 -8.13 13.81 93.25
C LEU A 23 -6.79 13.08 93.45
N ALA A 24 -6.81 11.77 93.28
CA ALA A 24 -5.64 10.89 93.30
C ALA A 24 -4.75 11.08 92.04
N ALA A 25 -3.49 10.66 92.12
CA ALA A 25 -2.53 10.73 91.01
C ALA A 25 -3.06 10.19 89.67
N PRO A 26 -3.72 9.01 89.59
CA PRO A 26 -4.29 8.52 88.33
C PRO A 26 -5.40 9.43 87.77
N GLN A 27 -6.14 10.16 88.62
CA GLN A 27 -7.19 11.08 88.17
C GLN A 27 -6.61 12.35 87.55
N TRP A 28 -5.50 12.86 88.09
CA TRP A 28 -4.75 13.96 87.48
C TRP A 28 -4.14 13.58 86.13
N ILE A 29 -3.63 12.35 85.99
CA ILE A 29 -3.13 11.81 84.71
C ILE A 29 -4.28 11.67 83.69
N ALA A 30 -5.43 11.15 84.12
CA ALA A 30 -6.62 11.08 83.28
C ALA A 30 -7.09 12.47 82.82
N LEU A 31 -7.10 13.47 83.71
CA LEU A 31 -7.42 14.85 83.37
C LEU A 31 -6.41 15.44 82.36
N ALA A 32 -5.12 15.23 82.56
CA ALA A 32 -4.07 15.66 81.63
C ALA A 32 -4.23 14.98 80.25
N MET A 33 -4.58 13.69 80.20
CA MET A 33 -4.89 12.99 78.94
C MET A 33 -6.11 13.58 78.25
N VAL A 34 -7.18 13.85 78.98
CA VAL A 34 -8.38 14.49 78.42
C VAL A 34 -8.05 15.87 77.85
N VAL A 35 -7.24 16.68 78.53
CA VAL A 35 -6.79 17.99 78.03
C VAL A 35 -5.94 17.83 76.74
N VAL A 36 -5.02 16.86 76.69
CA VAL A 36 -4.24 16.58 75.47
C VAL A 36 -5.15 16.16 74.32
N PHE A 37 -6.08 15.23 74.52
CA PHE A 37 -7.05 14.83 73.48
C PHE A 37 -7.95 15.98 73.05
N ALA A 38 -8.41 16.82 73.99
CA ALA A 38 -9.20 18.00 73.68
C ALA A 38 -8.41 19.00 72.81
N ILE A 39 -7.13 19.24 73.12
CA ILE A 39 -6.25 20.06 72.29
C ILE A 39 -6.02 19.42 70.91
N LEU A 40 -5.84 18.11 70.84
CA LEU A 40 -5.60 17.36 69.60
C LEU A 40 -6.82 17.40 68.66
N LEU A 41 -8.02 17.30 69.24
CA LEU A 41 -9.29 17.47 68.54
C LEU A 41 -9.51 18.92 68.12
N TRP A 42 -9.18 19.89 68.99
CA TRP A 42 -9.31 21.31 68.68
C TRP A 42 -8.35 21.74 67.56
N LYS A 43 -7.12 21.20 67.54
CA LYS A 43 -6.13 21.37 66.46
C LYS A 43 -6.41 20.50 65.23
N ARG A 44 -7.51 19.73 65.23
CA ARG A 44 -7.98 18.93 64.08
C ARG A 44 -6.94 17.97 63.49
N VAL A 45 -6.04 17.46 64.32
CA VAL A 45 -5.05 16.45 63.93
C VAL A 45 -5.68 15.21 63.24
N PRO A 46 -6.78 14.61 63.73
CA PRO A 46 -7.39 13.48 63.04
C PRO A 46 -7.96 13.84 61.65
N ALA A 47 -8.46 15.07 61.48
CA ALA A 47 -8.96 15.52 60.17
C ALA A 47 -7.82 15.75 59.17
N LEU A 48 -6.65 16.23 59.62
CA LEU A 48 -5.46 16.37 58.78
C LEU A 48 -4.95 15.02 58.27
N ILE A 49 -4.94 14.00 59.13
CA ILE A 49 -4.56 12.63 58.74
C ILE A 49 -5.56 12.03 57.75
N GLY A 50 -6.86 12.19 58.00
CA GLY A 50 -7.92 11.78 57.06
C GLY A 50 -7.76 12.45 55.69
N SER A 51 -7.59 13.77 55.67
CA SER A 51 -7.38 14.54 54.43
C SER A 51 -6.13 14.11 53.66
N ALA A 52 -5.03 13.79 54.35
CA ALA A 52 -3.82 13.29 53.72
C ALA A 52 -4.00 11.90 53.09
N LEU A 53 -4.75 11.00 53.76
CA LEU A 53 -5.12 9.70 53.22
C LEU A 53 -6.05 9.84 52.02
N ASP A 54 -7.08 10.67 52.11
CA ASP A 54 -8.01 10.94 51.02
C ASP A 54 -7.28 11.49 49.80
N LYS A 55 -6.30 12.40 49.99
CA LYS A 55 -5.46 12.91 48.92
C LYS A 55 -4.62 11.82 48.26
N LYS A 56 -4.07 10.87 49.05
CA LYS A 56 -3.36 9.71 48.50
C LYS A 56 -4.30 8.79 47.73
N ILE A 57 -5.48 8.50 48.26
CA ILE A 57 -6.50 7.66 47.59
C ILE A 57 -6.93 8.31 46.28
N ALA A 58 -7.21 9.62 46.27
CA ALA A 58 -7.55 10.36 45.07
C ALA A 58 -6.42 10.33 44.03
N GLY A 59 -5.16 10.48 44.47
CA GLY A 59 -4.00 10.37 43.57
C GLY A 59 -3.85 8.96 42.97
N ILE A 60 -4.04 7.91 43.77
CA ILE A 60 -3.99 6.52 43.29
C ILE A 60 -5.13 6.25 42.31
N ARG A 61 -6.35 6.72 42.61
CA ARG A 61 -7.49 6.59 41.68
C ARG A 61 -7.21 7.28 40.36
N ALA A 62 -6.72 8.52 40.38
CA ALA A 62 -6.36 9.24 39.17
C ALA A 62 -5.31 8.50 38.33
N GLN A 63 -4.27 7.95 38.97
CA GLN A 63 -3.24 7.15 38.28
C GLN A 63 -3.81 5.84 37.70
N LEU A 64 -4.73 5.18 38.41
CA LEU A 64 -5.40 3.97 37.91
C LEU A 64 -6.32 4.29 36.73
N ASP A 65 -7.05 5.40 36.79
CA ASP A 65 -7.93 5.86 35.72
C ASP A 65 -7.10 6.23 34.47
N GLU A 66 -6.00 6.95 34.65
CA GLU A 66 -5.06 7.28 33.56
C GLU A 66 -4.43 6.03 32.96
N ALA A 67 -4.00 5.06 33.78
CA ALA A 67 -3.45 3.80 33.31
C ALA A 67 -4.50 2.96 32.55
N ALA A 68 -5.75 2.94 33.02
CA ALA A 68 -6.85 2.26 32.35
C ALA A 68 -7.16 2.93 31.01
N GLN A 69 -7.19 4.26 30.95
CA GLN A 69 -7.37 5.01 29.71
C GLN A 69 -6.24 4.74 28.72
N LEU A 70 -4.98 4.82 29.16
CA LEU A 70 -3.81 4.56 28.31
C LEU A 70 -3.82 3.13 27.76
N ARG A 71 -4.25 2.16 28.59
CA ARG A 71 -4.41 0.77 28.15
C ARG A 71 -5.51 0.64 27.08
N SER A 72 -6.64 1.31 27.27
CA SER A 72 -7.73 1.35 26.28
C SER A 72 -7.29 2.00 24.97
N GLU A 73 -6.54 3.10 25.03
CA GLU A 73 -6.00 3.79 23.86
C GLU A 73 -4.97 2.91 23.12
N ALA A 74 -4.10 2.21 23.86
CA ALA A 74 -3.15 1.27 23.27
C ALA A 74 -3.84 0.06 22.61
N GLU A 75 -4.89 -0.48 23.23
CA GLU A 75 -5.70 -1.56 22.64
C GLU A 75 -6.43 -1.09 21.38
N ALA A 76 -7.02 0.11 21.40
CA ALA A 76 -7.67 0.70 20.24
C ALA A 76 -6.66 0.95 19.09
N LEU A 77 -5.50 1.50 19.41
CA LEU A 77 -4.44 1.75 18.43
C LEU A 77 -3.93 0.43 17.82
N LYS A 78 -3.73 -0.60 18.64
CA LYS A 78 -3.35 -1.93 18.16
C LYS A 78 -4.39 -2.49 17.20
N ALA A 79 -5.67 -2.43 17.56
CA ALA A 79 -6.75 -2.90 16.69
C ALA A 79 -6.81 -2.13 15.37
N GLU A 80 -6.58 -0.80 15.40
CA GLU A 80 -6.50 0.02 14.19
C GLU A 80 -5.32 -0.39 13.30
N TYR A 81 -4.15 -0.64 13.86
CA TYR A 81 -2.99 -1.11 13.10
C TYR A 81 -3.18 -2.52 12.54
N GLU A 82 -3.78 -3.44 13.28
CA GLU A 82 -4.12 -4.78 12.79
C GLU A 82 -5.12 -4.70 11.62
N ALA A 83 -6.15 -3.86 11.73
CA ALA A 83 -7.10 -3.62 10.66
C ALA A 83 -6.44 -2.98 9.43
N LYS A 84 -5.57 -1.97 9.62
CA LYS A 84 -4.80 -1.36 8.54
C LYS A 84 -3.86 -2.33 7.85
N ALA A 85 -3.19 -3.21 8.61
CA ALA A 85 -2.32 -4.24 8.05
C ALA A 85 -3.13 -5.24 7.20
N ALA A 86 -4.26 -5.73 7.70
CA ALA A 86 -5.15 -6.62 6.96
C ALA A 86 -5.71 -5.96 5.68
N GLN A 87 -6.06 -4.67 5.75
CA GLN A 87 -6.49 -3.90 4.59
C GLN A 87 -5.36 -3.74 3.57
N ALA A 88 -4.15 -3.40 4.01
CA ALA A 88 -2.99 -3.26 3.13
C ALA A 88 -2.65 -4.57 2.42
N ASP A 89 -2.73 -5.71 3.12
CA ASP A 89 -2.53 -7.03 2.51
C ASP A 89 -3.60 -7.35 1.46
N ALA A 90 -4.87 -7.02 1.73
CA ALA A 90 -5.96 -7.21 0.78
C ALA A 90 -5.83 -6.29 -0.46
N GLU A 91 -5.41 -5.04 -0.26
CA GLU A 91 -5.13 -4.09 -1.33
C GLU A 91 -3.94 -4.55 -2.18
N ALA A 92 -2.87 -5.05 -1.56
CA ALA A 92 -1.72 -5.60 -2.25
C ALA A 92 -2.09 -6.83 -3.10
N ALA A 93 -2.89 -7.75 -2.54
CA ALA A 93 -3.41 -8.90 -3.29
C ALA A 93 -4.25 -8.46 -4.49
N THR A 94 -5.13 -7.46 -4.30
CA THR A 94 -5.94 -6.89 -5.38
C THR A 94 -5.08 -6.21 -6.45
N MET A 95 -4.02 -5.50 -6.04
CA MET A 95 -3.08 -4.87 -6.96
C MET A 95 -2.34 -5.90 -7.81
N LEU A 96 -1.89 -7.01 -7.20
CA LEU A 96 -1.23 -8.09 -7.91
C LEU A 96 -2.15 -8.77 -8.93
N GLU A 97 -3.40 -9.06 -8.56
CA GLU A 97 -4.37 -9.65 -9.49
C GLU A 97 -4.72 -8.72 -10.66
N ARG A 98 -4.86 -7.41 -10.39
CA ARG A 98 -5.03 -6.41 -11.45
C ARG A 98 -3.81 -6.35 -12.38
N ALA A 99 -2.60 -6.31 -11.81
CA ALA A 99 -1.37 -6.28 -12.60
C ALA A 99 -1.21 -7.53 -13.48
N ARG A 100 -1.58 -8.72 -12.97
CA ARG A 100 -1.60 -9.96 -13.77
C ARG A 100 -2.60 -9.88 -14.91
N THR A 101 -3.83 -9.47 -14.61
CA THR A 101 -4.89 -9.34 -15.62
C THR A 101 -4.51 -8.32 -16.70
N GLU A 102 -3.91 -7.20 -16.31
CA GLU A 102 -3.43 -6.17 -17.23
C GLU A 102 -2.26 -6.68 -18.08
N ALA A 103 -1.29 -7.36 -17.48
CA ALA A 103 -0.18 -7.98 -18.21
C ALA A 103 -0.67 -8.99 -19.25
N ASP A 104 -1.61 -9.88 -18.87
CA ASP A 104 -2.23 -10.83 -19.80
C ASP A 104 -2.98 -10.13 -20.93
N GLY A 105 -3.66 -9.02 -20.62
CA GLY A 105 -4.31 -8.16 -21.60
C GLY A 105 -3.33 -7.55 -22.60
N ILE A 106 -2.21 -7.02 -22.10
CA ILE A 106 -1.14 -6.43 -22.93
C ILE A 106 -0.53 -7.50 -23.84
N VAL A 107 -0.24 -8.70 -23.31
CA VAL A 107 0.32 -9.79 -24.11
C VAL A 107 -0.63 -10.19 -25.23
N LYS A 108 -1.92 -10.40 -24.93
CA LYS A 108 -2.93 -10.73 -25.95
C LYS A 108 -3.06 -9.65 -27.01
N GLN A 109 -3.05 -8.39 -26.60
CA GLN A 109 -3.11 -7.26 -27.54
C GLN A 109 -1.85 -7.21 -28.42
N ALA A 110 -0.67 -7.39 -27.83
CA ALA A 110 0.60 -7.43 -28.57
C ALA A 110 0.65 -8.59 -29.56
N GLU A 111 0.14 -9.76 -29.21
CA GLU A 111 0.01 -10.90 -30.12
C GLU A 111 -0.93 -10.59 -31.29
N ALA A 112 -2.09 -10.00 -31.02
CA ALA A 112 -3.05 -9.60 -32.04
C ALA A 112 -2.45 -8.54 -33.00
N ASP A 113 -1.78 -7.54 -32.46
CA ASP A 113 -1.12 -6.50 -33.24
C ASP A 113 0.05 -7.06 -34.06
N ALA A 114 0.83 -7.98 -33.50
CA ALA A 114 1.90 -8.66 -34.21
C ALA A 114 1.35 -9.49 -35.38
N ALA A 115 0.26 -10.26 -35.16
CA ALA A 115 -0.39 -11.01 -36.22
C ALA A 115 -0.91 -10.10 -37.34
N ALA A 116 -1.57 -8.98 -36.99
CA ALA A 116 -2.04 -7.99 -37.95
C ALA A 116 -0.89 -7.34 -38.74
N LEU A 117 0.25 -7.07 -38.09
CA LEU A 117 1.45 -6.55 -38.74
C LEU A 117 2.04 -7.55 -39.75
N VAL A 118 2.10 -8.83 -39.39
CA VAL A 118 2.58 -9.91 -40.28
C VAL A 118 1.67 -10.02 -41.50
N GLU A 119 0.35 -10.09 -41.30
CA GLU A 119 -0.64 -10.15 -42.38
C GLU A 119 -0.51 -8.95 -43.33
N ARG A 120 -0.41 -7.74 -42.78
CA ARG A 120 -0.22 -6.53 -43.60
C ARG A 120 1.09 -6.60 -44.40
N ARG A 121 2.18 -7.09 -43.80
CA ARG A 121 3.46 -7.24 -44.50
C ARG A 121 3.41 -8.30 -45.59
N ALA A 122 2.72 -9.42 -45.35
CA ALA A 122 2.50 -10.45 -46.35
C ALA A 122 1.78 -9.88 -47.58
N ARG A 123 0.65 -9.20 -47.37
CA ARG A 123 -0.10 -8.54 -48.46
C ARG A 123 0.74 -7.52 -49.23
N MET A 124 1.49 -6.67 -48.52
CA MET A 124 2.40 -5.72 -49.20
C MET A 124 3.49 -6.42 -50.02
N ALA A 125 3.97 -7.59 -49.60
CA ALA A 125 4.93 -8.36 -50.36
C ALA A 125 4.29 -8.99 -51.59
N GLU A 126 3.10 -9.57 -51.44
CA GLU A 126 2.30 -10.13 -52.55
C GLU A 126 1.98 -9.06 -53.59
N ASP A 127 1.52 -7.88 -53.16
CA ASP A 127 1.22 -6.75 -54.06
C ASP A 127 2.48 -6.30 -54.83
N LYS A 128 3.64 -6.27 -54.18
CA LYS A 128 4.92 -5.95 -54.82
C LYS A 128 5.35 -7.01 -55.83
N ILE A 129 5.17 -8.29 -55.50
CA ILE A 129 5.45 -9.40 -56.41
C ILE A 129 4.53 -9.28 -57.64
N ALA A 130 3.22 -9.13 -57.45
CA ALA A 130 2.27 -8.98 -58.54
C ALA A 130 2.55 -7.73 -59.41
N ALA A 131 3.00 -6.63 -58.82
CA ALA A 131 3.45 -5.46 -59.57
C ALA A 131 4.72 -5.74 -60.39
N ALA A 132 5.71 -6.42 -59.79
CA ALA A 132 6.95 -6.79 -60.47
C ALA A 132 6.71 -7.80 -61.61
N GLU A 133 5.84 -8.78 -61.42
CA GLU A 133 5.45 -9.75 -62.44
C GLU A 133 4.80 -9.07 -63.64
N ARG A 134 3.86 -8.14 -63.41
CA ARG A 134 3.26 -7.34 -64.47
C ARG A 134 4.30 -6.52 -65.23
N ALA A 135 5.22 -5.88 -64.51
CA ALA A 135 6.30 -5.10 -65.14
C ALA A 135 7.22 -5.98 -65.99
N ALA A 136 7.60 -7.17 -65.49
CA ALA A 136 8.44 -8.12 -66.20
C ALA A 136 7.74 -8.67 -67.46
N LEU A 137 6.44 -8.97 -67.39
CA LEU A 137 5.64 -9.39 -68.54
C LEU A 137 5.60 -8.32 -69.62
N GLU A 138 5.36 -7.06 -69.25
CA GLU A 138 5.38 -5.93 -70.19
C GLU A 138 6.77 -5.73 -70.80
N GLU A 139 7.85 -5.88 -70.03
CA GLU A 139 9.22 -5.80 -70.55
C GLU A 139 9.51 -6.91 -71.58
N VAL A 140 9.07 -8.15 -71.31
CA VAL A 140 9.22 -9.27 -72.25
C VAL A 140 8.41 -9.02 -73.53
N ARG A 141 7.18 -8.53 -73.42
CA ARG A 141 6.34 -8.16 -74.57
C ARG A 141 6.99 -7.07 -75.41
N ALA A 142 7.52 -6.02 -74.77
CA ALA A 142 8.22 -4.94 -75.46
C ALA A 142 9.47 -5.45 -76.20
N LYS A 143 10.29 -6.30 -75.56
CA LYS A 143 11.45 -6.92 -76.20
C LYS A 143 11.07 -7.82 -77.38
N ALA A 144 10.00 -8.62 -77.24
CA ALA A 144 9.50 -9.46 -78.33
C ALA A 144 8.98 -8.62 -79.51
N ALA A 145 8.22 -7.55 -79.25
CA ALA A 145 7.74 -6.64 -80.27
C ALA A 145 8.89 -5.93 -81.00
N ALA A 146 9.91 -5.48 -80.26
CA ALA A 146 11.11 -4.88 -80.84
C ALA A 146 11.89 -5.87 -81.72
N ALA A 147 12.08 -7.11 -81.25
CA ALA A 147 12.76 -8.17 -82.01
C ALA A 147 11.97 -8.55 -83.28
N ALA A 148 10.64 -8.69 -83.18
CA ALA A 148 9.78 -8.97 -84.33
C ALA A 148 9.82 -7.83 -85.37
N THR A 149 9.80 -6.57 -84.91
CA THR A 149 9.89 -5.40 -85.80
C THR A 149 11.25 -5.35 -86.50
N ALA A 150 12.35 -5.60 -85.78
CA ALA A 150 13.69 -5.65 -86.37
C ALA A 150 13.84 -6.80 -87.38
N ALA A 151 13.27 -7.97 -87.10
CA ALA A 151 13.25 -9.10 -88.03
C ALA A 151 12.42 -8.79 -89.29
N ALA A 152 11.25 -8.17 -89.12
CA ALA A 152 10.42 -7.72 -90.24
C ALA A 152 11.13 -6.67 -91.10
N GLU A 153 11.80 -5.69 -90.48
CA GLU A 153 12.62 -4.68 -91.19
C GLU A 153 13.73 -5.35 -92.01
N SER A 154 14.46 -6.30 -91.43
CA SER A 154 15.50 -7.06 -92.12
C SER A 154 14.94 -7.86 -93.30
N LEU A 155 13.80 -8.54 -93.11
CA LEU A 155 13.14 -9.30 -94.17
C LEU A 155 12.66 -8.41 -95.32
N ILE A 156 12.02 -7.27 -95.00
CA ILE A 156 11.58 -6.29 -96.00
C ILE A 156 12.78 -5.78 -96.78
N ARG A 157 13.88 -5.39 -96.11
CA ARG A 157 15.12 -4.93 -96.76
C ARG A 157 15.71 -5.99 -97.70
N SER A 158 15.60 -7.27 -97.37
CA SER A 158 16.09 -8.37 -98.21
C SER A 158 15.19 -8.72 -99.40
N LYS A 159 13.90 -8.33 -99.36
CA LYS A 159 12.88 -8.68 -100.36
C LYS A 159 12.45 -7.51 -101.25
N VAL A 160 12.82 -6.28 -100.88
CA VAL A 160 12.59 -5.09 -101.70
C VAL A 160 13.57 -5.09 -102.89
N ASP A 161 12.99 -5.26 -104.07
CA ASP A 161 13.64 -5.05 -105.37
C ASP A 161 12.86 -3.98 -106.17
N ALA A 162 13.41 -3.56 -107.32
CA ALA A 162 12.80 -2.52 -108.14
C ALA A 162 11.38 -2.87 -108.65
N GLY A 163 11.00 -4.15 -108.70
CA GLY A 163 9.66 -4.61 -109.06
C GLY A 163 8.67 -4.55 -107.90
N ALA A 164 9.12 -4.86 -106.68
CA ALA A 164 8.36 -4.69 -105.45
C ALA A 164 8.05 -3.21 -105.16
N ASP A 165 9.03 -2.32 -105.35
CA ASP A 165 8.86 -0.86 -105.14
C ASP A 165 7.77 -0.27 -106.06
N ARG A 166 7.79 -0.61 -107.35
CA ARG A 166 6.73 -0.17 -108.29
C ARG A 166 5.35 -0.63 -107.86
N LYS A 167 5.19 -1.90 -107.47
CA LYS A 167 3.90 -2.43 -106.97
C LYS A 167 3.43 -1.74 -105.70
N MET A 168 4.33 -1.38 -104.79
CA MET A 168 3.99 -0.65 -103.56
C MET A 168 3.54 0.79 -103.85
N VAL A 169 4.21 1.48 -104.80
CA VAL A 169 3.81 2.82 -105.27
C VAL A 169 2.44 2.77 -105.93
N ASP A 170 2.21 1.81 -106.84
CA ASP A 170 0.92 1.64 -107.51
C ASP A 170 -0.20 1.32 -106.49
N ALA A 171 0.07 0.50 -105.47
CA ALA A 171 -0.88 0.19 -104.40
C ALA A 171 -1.17 1.39 -103.48
N ALA A 172 -0.16 2.21 -103.17
CA ALA A 172 -0.34 3.44 -102.38
C ALA A 172 -1.17 4.49 -103.14
N ILE A 173 -0.90 4.67 -104.45
CA ILE A 173 -1.69 5.53 -105.33
C ILE A 173 -3.14 5.00 -105.42
N ALA A 174 -3.33 3.70 -105.61
CA ALA A 174 -4.65 3.08 -105.63
C ALA A 174 -5.38 3.11 -104.27
N GLY A 175 -4.67 3.15 -103.15
CA GLY A 175 -5.23 3.30 -101.80
C GLY A 175 -5.63 4.73 -101.47
N LEU A 176 -4.90 5.72 -102.00
CA LEU A 176 -5.28 7.14 -101.96
C LEU A 176 -6.49 7.43 -102.85
N ALA A 177 -6.59 6.78 -104.02
CA ALA A 177 -7.74 6.91 -104.91
C ALA A 177 -9.02 6.22 -104.39
N ARG A 178 -8.92 5.40 -103.34
CA ARG A 178 -10.02 4.63 -102.73
C ARG A 178 -10.54 5.25 -101.43
N ARG A 179 -9.89 6.32 -100.96
CA ARG A 179 -10.37 7.24 -99.93
C ARG A 179 -10.95 8.48 -100.60
#